data_AF-A0A975GNU1-F1
#
_entry.id   AF-A0A975GNU1-F1
#
_cell.length_a   1.000
_cell.length_b   1.000
_cell.length_c   1.000
_cell.angle_alpha   90.00
_cell.angle_beta   90.00
_cell.angle_gamma   90.00
#
_symmetry.space_group_name_H-M   'P 1'
#
loop_
_entity.id
_entity.type
_entity.pdbx_description
1 polymer ?
#
loop_
_entity_poly.entity_id
_entity_poly.type
_entity_poly.pdbx_seq_one_letter_code
_entity_poly.pdbx_strand_id
1 'polypeptide(L)'
;MFGKKYIIWGVLCLWTACLFGCGGPAKANLKLKQKNYNEAIPLYKEYLAENPDSAEARLNMGIAYLKTGFADAAIAEFETVLKSSPNHPDAVLYMGLAHLSKGKLDEAIVVLENYRNSRKPLVEEEVMHQMTLLEDLYASDKTLFEENPMIIVNRVETAVNNALAEQKRADRQALKMSKEQNNNKGCFAYDTNVLMADKSLKRIIDLRAGDTVQAYDVETEKMVVRKVTDTYRADQDHYYLINGELKITAAHPVFTTEGSG
;
A
#
# COMPACT_ATOMS: atom_id res chain seq x y z
N MET A 1 -15.94 -50.54 43.45
CA MET A 1 -15.81 -50.76 41.99
C MET A 1 -15.33 -49.46 41.36
N PHE A 2 -14.02 -49.37 41.12
CA PHE A 2 -13.37 -48.30 40.37
C PHE A 2 -13.46 -48.63 38.88
N GLY A 3 -13.88 -47.68 38.02
CA GLY A 3 -13.99 -47.99 36.59
C GLY A 3 -14.39 -46.81 35.69
N LYS A 4 -13.39 -45.99 35.33
CA LYS A 4 -13.25 -45.27 34.05
C LYS A 4 -14.19 -44.07 33.76
N LYS A 5 -13.88 -42.93 34.41
CA LYS A 5 -14.18 -41.56 33.95
C LYS A 5 -13.15 -41.01 32.93
N TYR A 6 -12.57 -41.84 32.07
CA TYR A 6 -11.43 -41.48 31.20
C TYR A 6 -11.68 -41.68 29.70
N ILE A 7 -12.83 -41.23 29.17
CA ILE A 7 -13.08 -41.23 27.71
C ILE A 7 -13.40 -39.81 27.16
N ILE A 8 -13.45 -38.79 28.03
CA ILE A 8 -13.81 -37.42 27.60
C ILE A 8 -12.57 -36.52 27.35
N TRP A 9 -11.36 -36.96 27.69
CA TRP A 9 -10.12 -36.18 27.51
C TRP A 9 -9.29 -36.56 26.26
N GLY A 10 -9.79 -37.45 25.40
CA GLY A 10 -9.01 -38.04 24.31
C GLY A 10 -9.23 -37.45 22.91
N VAL A 11 -10.28 -36.66 22.67
CA VAL A 11 -10.61 -36.17 21.31
C VAL A 11 -10.71 -34.65 21.23
N LEU A 12 -10.71 -33.94 22.37
CA LEU A 12 -10.68 -32.47 22.40
C LEU A 12 -9.28 -31.87 22.12
N CYS A 13 -8.26 -32.69 21.84
CA CYS A 13 -6.91 -32.26 21.47
C CYS A 13 -6.62 -32.31 19.96
N LEU A 14 -7.56 -32.77 19.12
CA LEU A 14 -7.39 -32.77 17.66
C LEU A 14 -8.00 -31.52 16.98
N TRP A 15 -8.66 -30.65 17.73
CA TRP A 15 -9.16 -29.35 17.24
C TRP A 15 -8.42 -28.14 17.84
N THR A 16 -7.57 -28.35 18.84
CA THR A 16 -6.69 -27.31 19.41
C THR A 16 -5.32 -27.24 18.75
N ALA A 17 -5.08 -28.02 17.69
CA ALA A 17 -3.91 -27.86 16.82
C ALA A 17 -4.06 -26.73 15.79
N CYS A 18 -5.19 -26.03 15.75
CA CYS A 18 -5.39 -24.81 14.94
C CYS A 18 -5.16 -23.50 15.72
N LEU A 19 -4.72 -23.56 16.98
CA LEU A 19 -4.58 -22.35 17.82
C LEU A 19 -3.14 -21.91 18.13
N PHE A 20 -2.12 -22.57 17.55
CA PHE A 20 -0.72 -22.11 17.67
C PHE A 20 0.03 -21.96 16.34
N GLY A 21 -0.66 -22.03 15.20
CA GLY A 21 -0.12 -21.74 13.86
C GLY A 21 -0.35 -20.30 13.40
N CYS A 22 -0.29 -19.31 14.28
CA CYS A 22 -0.36 -17.87 13.90
C CYS A 22 1.03 -17.24 13.75
N GLY A 23 2.03 -18.03 13.35
CA GLY A 23 3.30 -17.52 12.87
C GLY A 23 3.18 -17.09 11.41
N GLY A 24 2.37 -16.08 11.10
CA GLY A 24 2.33 -15.50 9.75
C GLY A 24 3.74 -15.05 9.29
N PRO A 25 3.91 -14.57 8.05
CA PRO A 25 5.23 -14.22 7.51
C PRO A 25 5.89 -13.08 8.30
N ALA A 26 5.21 -12.45 9.27
CA ALA A 26 5.71 -11.42 10.18
C ALA A 26 7.09 -11.73 10.79
N LYS A 27 7.34 -12.96 11.27
CA LYS A 27 8.63 -13.32 11.86
C LYS A 27 9.75 -13.34 10.80
N ALA A 28 9.45 -13.89 9.63
CA ALA A 28 10.37 -13.92 8.48
C ALA A 28 10.62 -12.49 7.95
N ASN A 29 9.56 -11.69 7.79
CA ASN A 29 9.60 -10.28 7.38
C ASN A 29 10.43 -9.44 8.37
N LEU A 30 10.34 -9.70 9.68
CA LEU A 30 11.14 -9.02 10.68
C LEU A 30 12.64 -9.34 10.51
N LYS A 31 12.98 -10.62 10.32
CA LYS A 31 14.37 -11.04 10.06
C LYS A 31 14.90 -10.45 8.75
N LEU A 32 14.07 -10.40 7.71
CA LEU A 32 14.39 -9.74 6.44
C LEU A 32 14.69 -8.24 6.64
N LYS A 33 13.84 -7.52 7.39
CA LYS A 33 14.04 -6.09 7.71
C LYS A 33 15.32 -5.85 8.52
N GLN A 34 15.68 -6.79 9.40
CA GLN A 34 16.93 -6.76 10.16
C GLN A 34 18.15 -7.15 9.32
N LYS A 35 17.97 -7.51 8.04
CA LYS A 35 19.01 -8.04 7.14
C LYS A 35 19.59 -9.38 7.60
N ASN A 36 18.91 -10.09 8.50
CA ASN A 36 19.25 -11.45 8.93
C ASN A 36 18.70 -12.47 7.93
N TYR A 37 19.17 -12.40 6.68
CA TYR A 37 18.63 -13.17 5.56
C TYR A 37 18.72 -14.69 5.77
N ASN A 38 19.83 -15.18 6.32
CA ASN A 38 20.04 -16.60 6.63
C ASN A 38 19.00 -17.14 7.64
N GLU A 39 18.50 -16.30 8.54
CA GLU A 39 17.43 -16.67 9.47
C GLU A 39 16.03 -16.49 8.88
N ALA A 40 15.86 -15.58 7.91
CA ALA A 40 14.58 -15.33 7.26
C ALA A 40 14.18 -16.47 6.30
N ILE A 41 15.13 -17.02 5.54
CA ILE A 41 14.89 -18.11 4.57
C ILE A 41 14.17 -19.32 5.17
N PRO A 42 14.64 -19.96 6.26
CA PRO A 42 13.95 -21.13 6.81
C PRO A 42 12.54 -20.81 7.31
N LEU A 43 12.30 -19.59 7.81
CA LEU A 43 10.97 -19.15 8.23
C LEU A 43 10.01 -18.95 7.04
N TYR A 44 10.50 -18.44 5.92
CA TYR A 44 9.69 -18.38 4.70
C TYR A 44 9.39 -19.79 4.15
N LYS A 45 10.34 -20.72 4.21
CA LYS A 45 10.11 -22.11 3.79
C LYS A 45 9.02 -22.79 4.63
N GLU A 46 9.07 -22.62 5.95
CA GLU A 46 8.03 -23.13 6.86
C GLU A 46 6.66 -22.54 6.50
N TYR A 47 6.58 -21.23 6.33
CA TYR A 47 5.34 -20.56 5.96
C TYR A 47 4.79 -21.00 4.60
N LEU A 48 5.66 -21.14 3.59
CA LEU A 48 5.30 -21.59 2.24
C LEU A 48 4.91 -23.07 2.17
N ALA A 49 5.32 -23.91 3.14
CA ALA A 49 4.86 -25.28 3.22
C ALA A 49 3.35 -25.37 3.51
N GLU A 50 2.82 -24.42 4.27
CA GLU A 50 1.39 -24.29 4.58
C GLU A 50 0.65 -23.38 3.58
N ASN A 51 1.36 -22.40 3.00
CA ASN A 51 0.80 -21.37 2.12
C ASN A 51 1.56 -21.31 0.78
N PRO A 52 1.49 -22.37 -0.05
CA PRO A 52 2.34 -22.51 -1.24
C PRO A 52 2.13 -21.40 -2.29
N ASP A 53 0.97 -20.75 -2.28
CA ASP A 53 0.59 -19.74 -3.27
C ASP A 53 0.92 -18.29 -2.84
N SER A 54 1.59 -18.11 -1.69
CA SER A 54 1.94 -16.77 -1.19
C SER A 54 3.06 -16.14 -2.03
N ALA A 55 2.67 -15.36 -3.04
CA ALA A 55 3.60 -14.62 -3.89
C ALA A 55 4.50 -13.65 -3.11
N GLU A 56 3.95 -12.99 -2.08
CA GLU A 56 4.73 -12.08 -1.21
C GLU A 56 5.84 -12.83 -0.45
N ALA A 57 5.52 -13.98 0.14
CA ALA A 57 6.51 -14.78 0.86
C ALA A 57 7.58 -15.34 -0.09
N ARG A 58 7.21 -15.76 -1.30
CA ARG A 58 8.18 -16.19 -2.34
C ARG A 58 9.09 -15.07 -2.77
N LEU A 59 8.52 -13.89 -3.07
CA LEU A 59 9.28 -12.68 -3.42
C LEU A 59 10.31 -12.36 -2.32
N ASN A 60 9.86 -12.29 -1.06
CA ASN A 60 10.74 -11.96 0.05
C ASN A 60 11.81 -13.04 0.32
N MET A 61 11.48 -14.32 0.12
CA MET A 61 12.45 -15.41 0.19
C MET A 61 13.49 -15.31 -0.93
N GLY A 62 13.06 -14.99 -2.15
CA GLY A 62 13.95 -14.73 -3.28
C GLY A 62 14.91 -13.56 -3.02
N ILE A 63 14.42 -12.47 -2.43
CA ILE A 63 15.27 -11.34 -2.01
C ILE A 63 16.31 -11.81 -0.98
N ALA A 64 15.90 -12.60 0.02
CA ALA A 64 16.82 -13.13 1.02
C ALA A 64 17.90 -14.05 0.39
N TYR A 65 17.52 -14.88 -0.59
CA TYR A 65 18.45 -15.70 -1.36
C TYR A 65 19.46 -14.86 -2.15
N LEU A 66 18.99 -13.84 -2.85
CA LEU A 66 19.87 -12.92 -3.59
C LEU A 66 20.88 -12.26 -2.65
N LYS A 67 20.42 -11.78 -1.49
CA LYS A 67 21.29 -11.11 -0.51
C LYS A 67 22.28 -12.03 0.19
N THR A 68 22.11 -13.35 0.07
CA THR A 68 23.01 -14.37 0.61
C THR A 68 23.86 -15.04 -0.47
N GLY A 69 23.79 -14.54 -1.71
CA GLY A 69 24.59 -15.02 -2.85
C GLY A 69 24.01 -16.25 -3.57
N PHE A 70 22.84 -16.73 -3.16
CA PHE A 70 22.17 -17.86 -3.81
C PHE A 70 21.28 -17.39 -4.97
N ALA A 71 21.90 -16.80 -5.99
CA ALA A 71 21.20 -16.18 -7.11
C ALA A 71 20.28 -17.14 -7.87
N ASP A 72 20.69 -18.39 -8.08
CA ASP A 72 19.85 -19.41 -8.74
C ASP A 72 18.56 -19.70 -7.97
N ALA A 73 18.66 -19.81 -6.64
CA ALA A 73 17.49 -20.00 -5.80
C ALA A 73 16.59 -18.76 -5.81
N ALA A 74 17.17 -17.55 -5.86
CA ALA A 74 16.41 -16.32 -5.98
C ALA A 74 15.61 -16.27 -7.29
N ILE A 75 16.26 -16.57 -8.43
CA ILE A 75 15.63 -16.61 -9.75
C ILE A 75 14.44 -17.58 -9.75
N ALA A 76 14.61 -18.79 -9.22
CA ALA A 76 13.53 -19.78 -9.16
C ALA A 76 12.28 -19.29 -8.39
N GLU A 77 12.47 -18.56 -7.29
CA GLU A 77 11.35 -17.97 -6.55
C GLU A 77 10.70 -16.82 -7.32
N PHE A 78 11.47 -15.94 -7.95
CA PHE A 78 10.93 -14.85 -8.76
C PHE A 78 10.19 -15.36 -9.99
N GLU A 79 10.71 -16.37 -10.69
CA GLU A 79 10.02 -17.05 -11.79
C GLU A 79 8.67 -17.61 -11.32
N THR A 80 8.61 -18.17 -10.11
CA THR A 80 7.35 -18.69 -9.55
C THR A 80 6.34 -17.57 -9.31
N VAL A 81 6.78 -16.43 -8.79
CA VAL A 81 5.94 -15.22 -8.67
C VAL A 81 5.46 -14.77 -10.06
N LEU A 82 6.36 -14.68 -11.04
CA LEU A 82 6.04 -14.23 -12.40
C LEU A 82 5.13 -15.19 -13.17
N LYS A 83 5.16 -16.51 -12.89
CA LYS A 83 4.18 -17.46 -13.46
C LYS A 83 2.75 -17.11 -13.09
N SER A 84 2.53 -16.64 -11.85
CA SER A 84 1.20 -16.21 -11.38
C SER A 84 0.87 -14.77 -11.76
N SER A 85 1.87 -13.90 -11.76
CA SER A 85 1.76 -12.46 -12.03
C SER A 85 2.87 -12.01 -13.00
N PRO A 86 2.69 -12.20 -14.33
CA PRO A 86 3.75 -12.00 -15.33
C PRO A 86 4.42 -10.63 -15.33
N ASN A 87 3.73 -9.60 -14.87
CA ASN A 87 4.23 -8.22 -14.80
C ASN A 87 4.38 -7.73 -13.36
N HIS A 88 4.65 -8.61 -12.39
CA HIS A 88 4.85 -8.21 -11.00
C HIS A 88 6.12 -7.34 -10.89
N PRO A 89 6.01 -6.02 -10.64
CA PRO A 89 7.14 -5.11 -10.85
C PRO A 89 8.36 -5.45 -10.00
N ASP A 90 8.14 -5.79 -8.73
CA ASP A 90 9.25 -6.12 -7.82
C ASP A 90 9.93 -7.45 -8.20
N ALA A 91 9.17 -8.44 -8.72
CA ALA A 91 9.73 -9.73 -9.10
C ALA A 91 10.57 -9.61 -10.38
N VAL A 92 10.10 -8.81 -11.36
CA VAL A 92 10.87 -8.47 -12.56
C VAL A 92 12.17 -7.78 -12.18
N LEU A 93 12.09 -6.73 -11.35
CA LEU A 93 13.26 -5.98 -10.89
C LEU A 93 14.29 -6.89 -10.21
N TYR A 94 13.86 -7.65 -9.19
CA TYR A 94 14.78 -8.48 -8.42
C TYR A 94 15.31 -9.69 -9.21
N MET A 95 14.57 -10.20 -10.20
CA MET A 95 15.07 -11.21 -11.13
C MET A 95 16.19 -10.66 -12.02
N GLY A 96 16.02 -9.44 -12.56
CA GLY A 96 17.07 -8.74 -13.29
C GLY A 96 18.33 -8.54 -12.44
N LEU A 97 18.17 -8.09 -11.18
CA LEU A 97 19.28 -7.98 -10.24
C LEU A 97 19.95 -9.34 -9.93
N ALA A 98 19.18 -10.42 -9.86
CA ALA A 98 19.73 -11.75 -9.68
C ALA A 98 20.54 -12.21 -10.90
N HIS A 99 20.13 -11.90 -12.12
CA HIS A 99 20.94 -12.12 -13.32
C HIS A 99 22.23 -11.30 -13.31
N LEU A 100 22.17 -10.02 -12.95
CA LEU A 100 23.37 -9.19 -12.77
C LEU A 100 24.34 -9.80 -11.77
N SER A 101 23.84 -10.32 -10.63
CA SER A 101 24.68 -10.96 -9.61
C SER A 101 25.43 -12.19 -10.11
N LYS A 102 24.99 -12.78 -11.23
CA LYS A 102 25.64 -13.90 -11.93
C LYS A 102 26.51 -13.48 -13.12
N GLY A 103 26.71 -12.17 -13.34
CA GLY A 103 27.41 -11.63 -14.51
C GLY A 103 26.64 -11.79 -15.83
N LYS A 104 25.35 -12.10 -15.76
CA LYS A 104 24.45 -12.35 -16.89
C LYS A 104 23.73 -11.07 -17.28
N LEU A 105 24.44 -10.14 -17.92
CA LEU A 105 23.89 -8.83 -18.25
C LEU A 105 22.77 -8.93 -19.29
N ASP A 106 22.98 -9.69 -20.38
CA ASP A 106 22.01 -9.80 -21.46
C ASP A 106 20.65 -10.30 -20.92
N GLU A 107 20.67 -11.31 -20.05
CA GLU A 107 19.45 -11.78 -19.40
C GLU A 107 18.85 -10.76 -18.43
N ALA A 108 19.68 -9.97 -17.73
CA ALA A 108 19.17 -8.91 -16.86
C ALA A 108 18.45 -7.81 -17.64
N ILE A 109 18.98 -7.38 -18.78
CA ILE A 109 18.37 -6.35 -19.63
C ILE A 109 17.01 -6.84 -20.14
N VAL A 110 16.96 -8.03 -20.74
CA VAL A 110 15.71 -8.63 -21.26
C VAL A 110 14.64 -8.71 -20.17
N VAL A 111 15.03 -9.04 -18.94
CA VAL A 111 14.09 -9.08 -17.82
C VAL A 111 13.63 -7.68 -17.43
N LEU A 112 14.56 -6.72 -17.23
CA LEU A 112 14.25 -5.38 -16.76
C LEU A 112 13.48 -4.52 -17.78
N GLU A 113 13.62 -4.77 -19.08
CA GLU A 113 12.79 -4.15 -20.14
C GLU A 113 11.28 -4.40 -19.95
N ASN A 114 10.93 -5.47 -19.24
CA ASN A 114 9.54 -5.79 -18.92
C ASN A 114 9.04 -5.09 -17.64
N TYR A 115 9.86 -4.26 -16.98
CA TYR A 115 9.42 -3.48 -15.83
C TYR A 115 8.43 -2.39 -16.25
N ARG A 116 7.18 -2.52 -15.82
CA ARG A 116 6.11 -1.55 -16.11
C ARG A 116 5.32 -1.24 -14.84
N ASN A 117 5.28 0.02 -14.40
CA ASN A 117 4.59 0.42 -13.19
C ASN A 117 4.04 1.85 -13.27
N SER A 118 2.91 2.00 -13.97
CA SER A 118 2.22 3.29 -14.14
C SER A 118 1.81 3.98 -12.83
N ARG A 119 1.74 3.25 -11.71
CA ARG A 119 1.46 3.83 -10.39
C ARG A 119 2.70 4.44 -9.71
N LYS A 120 3.90 4.11 -10.17
CA LYS A 120 5.17 4.61 -9.62
C LYS A 120 6.08 5.09 -10.77
N PRO A 121 5.67 6.13 -11.52
CA PRO A 121 6.38 6.58 -12.71
C PRO A 121 7.85 6.96 -12.44
N LEU A 122 8.16 7.53 -11.26
CA LEU A 122 9.55 7.85 -10.91
C LEU A 122 10.42 6.60 -10.72
N VAL A 123 9.83 5.50 -10.24
CA VAL A 123 10.55 4.23 -10.10
C VAL A 123 10.75 3.58 -11.46
N GLU A 124 9.74 3.63 -12.33
CA GLU A 124 9.85 3.16 -13.71
C GLU A 124 10.92 3.92 -14.49
N GLU A 125 10.93 5.26 -14.41
CA GLU A 125 11.96 6.10 -15.01
C GLU A 125 13.36 5.76 -14.49
N GLU A 126 13.51 5.61 -13.16
CA GLU A 126 14.79 5.25 -12.56
C GLU A 126 15.29 3.88 -13.04
N VAL A 127 14.41 2.87 -13.13
CA VAL A 127 14.79 1.54 -13.64
C VAL A 127 15.30 1.64 -15.08
N MET A 128 14.59 2.36 -15.95
CA MET A 128 15.01 2.55 -17.34
C MET A 128 16.33 3.34 -17.46
N HIS A 129 16.52 4.35 -16.61
CA HIS A 129 17.78 5.09 -16.54
C HIS A 129 18.94 4.19 -16.10
N GLN A 130 18.75 3.40 -15.05
CA GLN A 130 19.76 2.45 -14.58
C GLN A 130 20.07 1.37 -15.62
N MET A 131 19.08 0.88 -16.37
CA MET A 131 19.32 -0.06 -17.48
C MET A 131 20.27 0.53 -18.52
N THR A 132 20.02 1.77 -18.95
CA THR A 132 20.88 2.48 -19.92
C THR A 132 22.31 2.62 -19.36
N LEU A 133 22.43 3.02 -18.10
CA LEU A 133 23.72 3.16 -17.44
C LEU A 133 24.45 1.81 -17.30
N LEU A 134 23.73 0.71 -17.05
CA LEU A 134 24.29 -0.63 -16.93
C LEU A 134 24.88 -1.12 -18.26
N GLU A 135 24.22 -0.84 -19.38
CA GLU A 135 24.72 -1.13 -20.73
C GLU A 135 26.04 -0.39 -20.99
N ASP A 136 26.09 0.92 -20.71
CA ASP A 136 27.28 1.76 -20.88
C ASP A 136 28.44 1.30 -19.98
N LEU A 137 28.14 1.00 -18.70
CA LEU A 137 29.13 0.53 -17.74
C LEU A 137 29.71 -0.83 -18.13
N TYR A 138 28.89 -1.75 -18.62
CA TYR A 138 29.37 -3.05 -19.06
C TYR A 138 30.23 -2.97 -20.33
N ALA A 139 29.86 -2.08 -21.26
CA ALA A 139 30.64 -1.82 -22.46
C ALA A 139 32.02 -1.20 -22.14
N SER A 140 32.12 -0.43 -21.05
CA SER A 140 33.35 0.29 -20.67
C SER A 140 34.23 -0.46 -19.66
N ASP A 141 33.66 -1.23 -18.73
CA ASP A 141 34.39 -1.92 -17.66
C ASP A 141 33.76 -3.28 -17.33
N LYS A 142 33.95 -4.24 -18.24
CA LYS A 142 33.49 -5.62 -18.07
C LYS A 142 34.09 -6.31 -16.83
N THR A 143 35.31 -5.96 -16.47
CA THR A 143 36.03 -6.54 -15.33
C THR A 143 35.33 -6.26 -13.99
N LEU A 144 34.74 -5.08 -13.82
CA LEU A 144 33.96 -4.74 -12.63
C LEU A 144 32.79 -5.72 -12.39
N PHE A 145 32.12 -6.17 -13.46
CA PHE A 145 31.01 -7.11 -13.38
C PHE A 145 31.48 -8.53 -13.05
N GLU A 146 32.65 -8.94 -13.54
CA GLU A 146 33.20 -10.27 -13.29
C GLU A 146 33.75 -10.40 -11.86
N GLU A 147 34.40 -9.36 -11.34
CA GLU A 147 35.04 -9.39 -10.03
C GLU A 147 34.07 -9.18 -8.85
N ASN A 148 33.07 -8.30 -9.01
CA ASN A 148 32.13 -8.02 -7.91
C ASN A 148 30.71 -7.64 -8.38
N PRO A 149 29.93 -8.62 -8.88
CA PRO A 149 28.56 -8.42 -9.35
C PRO A 149 27.63 -7.76 -8.32
N MET A 150 27.85 -8.01 -7.02
CA MET A 150 26.97 -7.51 -5.95
C MET A 150 27.11 -6.01 -5.71
N ILE A 151 28.24 -5.39 -6.08
CA ILE A 151 28.37 -3.92 -6.01
C ILE A 151 27.32 -3.26 -6.90
N ILE A 152 27.12 -3.77 -8.11
CA ILE A 152 26.15 -3.24 -9.06
C ILE A 152 24.73 -3.46 -8.56
N VAL A 153 24.41 -4.66 -8.07
CA VAL A 153 23.10 -4.96 -7.47
C VAL A 153 22.74 -3.98 -6.36
N ASN A 154 23.69 -3.70 -5.45
CA ASN A 154 23.46 -2.78 -4.35
C ASN A 154 23.32 -1.32 -4.81
N ARG A 155 24.04 -0.91 -5.87
CA ARG A 155 23.89 0.43 -6.47
C ARG A 155 22.49 0.62 -7.05
N VAL A 156 22.04 -0.32 -7.89
CA VAL A 156 20.71 -0.26 -8.51
C VAL A 156 19.61 -0.28 -7.46
N GLU A 157 19.69 -1.16 -6.48
CA GLU A 157 18.69 -1.22 -5.40
C GLU A 157 18.65 0.07 -4.57
N THR A 158 19.81 0.70 -4.33
CA THR A 158 19.87 1.99 -3.62
C THR A 158 19.19 3.09 -4.42
N ALA A 159 19.45 3.15 -5.73
CA ALA A 159 18.85 4.14 -6.62
C ALA A 159 17.32 3.99 -6.68
N VAL A 160 16.83 2.74 -6.86
CA VAL A 160 15.39 2.42 -6.82
C VAL A 160 14.74 2.81 -5.48
N ASN A 161 15.41 2.54 -4.36
CA ASN A 161 14.89 2.92 -3.05
C ASN A 161 14.79 4.43 -2.86
N ASN A 162 15.74 5.20 -3.42
CA ASN A 162 15.69 6.66 -3.41
C ASN A 162 14.52 7.16 -4.27
N ALA A 163 14.36 6.65 -5.49
CA ALA A 163 13.23 6.99 -6.35
C ALA A 163 11.89 6.67 -5.68
N LEU A 164 11.78 5.55 -4.97
CA LEU A 164 10.59 5.21 -4.18
C LEU A 164 10.34 6.20 -3.04
N ALA A 165 11.38 6.69 -2.38
CA ALA A 165 11.26 7.70 -1.33
C ALA A 165 10.79 9.04 -1.90
N GLU A 166 11.25 9.40 -3.09
CA GLU A 166 10.83 10.59 -3.84
C GLU A 166 9.39 10.50 -4.32
N GLN A 167 8.99 9.37 -4.90
CA GLN A 167 7.58 9.08 -5.23
C GLN A 167 6.68 9.30 -4.02
N LYS A 168 7.04 8.73 -2.86
CA LYS A 168 6.26 8.94 -1.62
C LYS A 168 6.21 10.39 -1.17
N ARG A 169 7.24 11.20 -1.45
CA ARG A 169 7.23 12.64 -1.14
C ARG A 169 6.30 13.38 -2.09
N ALA A 170 6.38 13.10 -3.39
CA ALA A 170 5.50 13.65 -4.41
C ALA A 170 4.03 13.32 -4.11
N ASP A 171 3.71 12.06 -3.81
CA ASP A 171 2.37 11.62 -3.46
C ASP A 171 1.83 12.36 -2.22
N ARG A 172 2.66 12.54 -1.18
CA ARG A 172 2.28 13.30 0.01
C ARG A 172 2.05 14.78 -0.28
N GLN A 173 2.86 15.38 -1.14
CA GLN A 173 2.69 16.77 -1.55
C GLN A 173 1.42 16.95 -2.37
N ALA A 174 1.19 16.07 -3.35
CA ALA A 174 -0.05 16.05 -4.13
C ALA A 174 -1.29 15.87 -3.23
N LEU A 175 -1.22 14.98 -2.22
CA LEU A 175 -2.29 14.82 -1.24
C LEU A 175 -2.48 16.07 -0.37
N LYS A 176 -1.40 16.74 0.06
CA LYS A 176 -1.48 18.00 0.80
C LYS A 176 -2.10 19.11 -0.05
N MET A 177 -1.65 19.27 -1.29
CA MET A 177 -2.21 20.23 -2.24
C MET A 177 -3.68 19.92 -2.54
N SER A 178 -4.04 18.65 -2.72
CA SER A 178 -5.43 18.22 -2.86
C SER A 178 -6.25 18.52 -1.61
N LYS A 179 -5.72 18.31 -0.40
CA LYS A 179 -6.38 18.67 0.87
C LYS A 179 -6.48 20.18 1.07
N GLU A 180 -5.50 20.97 0.63
CA GLU A 180 -5.53 22.43 0.69
C GLU A 180 -6.52 23.01 -0.32
N GLN A 181 -6.59 22.43 -1.52
CA GLN A 181 -7.61 22.75 -2.52
C GLN A 181 -9.02 22.30 -2.10
N ASN A 182 -9.13 21.14 -1.43
CA ASN A 182 -10.40 20.60 -0.92
C ASN A 182 -10.78 21.14 0.48
N ASN A 183 -9.89 21.82 1.19
CA ASN A 183 -10.22 22.57 2.41
C ASN A 183 -11.15 23.76 2.11
N ASN A 184 -11.34 24.09 0.83
CA ASN A 184 -12.36 25.01 0.33
C ASN A 184 -13.56 24.31 -0.34
N LYS A 185 -13.66 22.97 -0.31
CA LYS A 185 -14.74 22.16 -0.89
C LYS A 185 -14.99 20.87 -0.07
N GLY A 186 -15.76 20.96 1.01
CA GLY A 186 -16.29 19.75 1.66
C GLY A 186 -17.48 19.20 0.87
N CYS A 187 -17.47 17.92 0.54
CA CYS A 187 -18.52 17.23 -0.20
C CYS A 187 -19.42 16.48 0.77
N PHE A 188 -20.74 16.65 0.70
CA PHE A 188 -21.68 15.80 1.43
C PHE A 188 -22.31 14.78 0.50
N ALA A 189 -22.45 13.55 0.99
CA ALA A 189 -23.19 12.51 0.32
C ALA A 189 -24.62 12.97 0.02
N TYR A 190 -25.14 12.55 -1.14
CA TYR A 190 -26.43 12.94 -1.69
C TYR A 190 -27.63 12.79 -0.73
N ASP A 191 -27.58 11.84 0.19
CA ASP A 191 -28.61 11.45 1.13
C ASP A 191 -28.50 12.12 2.52
N THR A 192 -27.54 13.03 2.69
CA THR A 192 -27.30 13.70 3.97
C THR A 192 -28.51 14.53 4.41
N ASN A 193 -28.97 14.34 5.66
CA ASN A 193 -29.98 15.20 6.29
C ASN A 193 -29.34 16.31 7.11
N VAL A 194 -29.89 17.52 7.01
CA VAL A 194 -29.46 18.74 7.71
C VAL A 194 -30.49 19.12 8.77
N LEU A 195 -30.01 19.42 9.98
CA LEU A 195 -30.85 19.92 11.06
C LEU A 195 -31.23 21.39 10.84
N MET A 196 -32.53 21.64 10.69
CA MET A 196 -33.10 22.96 10.47
C MET A 196 -33.25 23.75 11.78
N ALA A 197 -33.43 25.07 11.69
CA ALA A 197 -33.60 25.94 12.86
C ALA A 197 -34.76 25.52 13.78
N ASP A 198 -35.84 25.00 13.20
CA ASP A 198 -37.04 24.47 13.88
C ASP A 198 -36.85 23.03 14.41
N LYS A 199 -35.63 22.48 14.30
CA LYS A 199 -35.25 21.09 14.65
C LYS A 199 -35.83 20.02 13.73
N SER A 200 -36.46 20.38 12.61
CA SER A 200 -36.79 19.41 11.57
C SER A 200 -35.54 18.98 10.81
N LEU A 201 -35.63 17.85 10.10
CA LEU A 201 -34.58 17.39 9.20
C LEU A 201 -34.99 17.70 7.76
N LYS A 202 -34.05 18.23 6.99
CA LYS A 202 -34.22 18.47 5.55
C LYS A 202 -33.06 17.83 4.80
N ARG A 203 -33.35 17.07 3.74
CA ARG A 203 -32.29 16.54 2.89
C ARG A 203 -31.48 17.68 2.30
N ILE A 204 -30.18 17.48 2.20
CA ILE A 204 -29.26 18.51 1.73
C ILE A 204 -29.63 19.00 0.31
N ILE A 205 -30.11 18.10 -0.54
CA ILE A 205 -30.57 18.41 -1.91
C ILE A 205 -31.83 19.29 -1.97
N ASP A 206 -32.57 19.37 -0.86
CA ASP A 206 -33.81 20.14 -0.74
C ASP A 206 -33.57 21.50 -0.05
N LEU A 207 -32.34 21.79 0.37
CA LEU A 207 -31.97 23.11 0.90
C LEU A 207 -31.96 24.17 -0.21
N ARG A 208 -32.38 25.37 0.15
CA ARG A 208 -32.41 26.54 -0.74
C ARG A 208 -31.81 27.74 -0.03
N ALA A 209 -31.26 28.68 -0.81
CA ALA A 209 -30.90 30.00 -0.29
C ALA A 209 -32.11 30.62 0.42
N GLY A 210 -31.92 31.08 1.65
CA GLY A 210 -33.00 31.55 2.50
C GLY A 210 -33.32 30.67 3.70
N ASP A 211 -33.08 29.36 3.59
CA ASP A 211 -33.34 28.40 4.65
C ASP A 211 -32.50 28.72 5.90
N THR A 212 -33.02 28.40 7.08
CA THR A 212 -32.31 28.55 8.35
C THR A 212 -31.98 27.20 8.96
N VAL A 213 -30.70 26.98 9.28
CA VAL A 213 -30.17 25.69 9.75
C VAL A 213 -29.46 25.85 11.08
N GLN A 214 -29.38 24.76 11.84
CA GLN A 214 -28.53 24.67 13.02
C GLN A 214 -27.09 24.41 12.58
N ALA A 215 -26.20 25.35 12.88
CA ALA A 215 -24.78 25.26 12.59
C ALA A 215 -23.98 25.31 13.89
N TYR A 216 -22.88 24.59 13.96
CA TYR A 216 -21.95 24.72 15.07
C TYR A 216 -20.95 25.84 14.77
N ASP A 217 -20.84 26.79 15.68
CA ASP A 217 -19.91 27.89 15.61
C ASP A 217 -18.62 27.51 16.32
N VAL A 218 -17.55 27.31 15.55
CA VAL A 218 -16.26 26.81 16.06
C VAL A 218 -15.57 27.83 16.98
N GLU A 219 -15.81 29.13 16.81
CA GLU A 219 -15.21 30.16 17.65
C GLU A 219 -15.88 30.23 19.02
N THR A 220 -17.19 30.01 19.06
CA THR A 220 -17.98 30.10 20.30
C THR A 220 -18.33 28.75 20.90
N GLU A 221 -17.96 27.66 20.23
CA GLU A 221 -18.25 26.25 20.56
C GLU A 221 -19.73 25.96 20.81
N LYS A 222 -20.63 26.70 20.14
CA LYS A 222 -22.09 26.64 20.37
C LYS A 222 -22.86 26.38 19.09
N MET A 223 -24.03 25.75 19.26
CA MET A 223 -25.03 25.67 18.19
C MET A 223 -25.71 27.02 18.02
N VAL A 224 -25.75 27.46 16.77
CA VAL A 224 -26.31 28.76 16.37
C VAL A 224 -27.17 28.57 15.12
N VAL A 225 -28.25 29.36 15.05
CA VAL A 225 -29.04 29.43 13.82
C VAL A 225 -28.32 30.30 12.81
N ARG A 226 -28.20 29.79 11.58
CA ARG A 226 -27.57 30.48 10.46
C ARG A 226 -28.44 30.36 9.22
N LYS A 227 -28.34 31.34 8.33
CA LYS A 227 -29.08 31.39 7.07
C LYS A 227 -28.20 30.85 5.94
N VAL A 228 -28.78 29.96 5.14
CA VAL A 228 -28.16 29.47 3.90
C VAL A 228 -28.15 30.61 2.90
N THR A 229 -26.97 31.00 2.45
CA THR A 229 -26.79 32.10 1.48
C THR A 229 -26.88 31.62 0.05
N ASP A 230 -26.42 30.41 -0.24
CA ASP A 230 -26.44 29.83 -1.58
C ASP A 230 -26.30 28.31 -1.51
N THR A 231 -26.73 27.60 -2.57
CA THR A 231 -26.57 26.14 -2.70
C THR A 231 -26.06 25.78 -4.09
N TYR A 232 -25.19 24.78 -4.17
CA TYR A 232 -24.63 24.34 -5.44
C TYR A 232 -24.48 22.81 -5.49
N ARG A 233 -24.44 22.28 -6.70
CA ARG A 233 -24.30 20.85 -6.97
C ARG A 233 -23.09 20.64 -7.89
N ALA A 234 -22.19 19.74 -7.48
CA ALA A 234 -21.11 19.25 -8.32
C ALA A 234 -21.18 17.72 -8.33
N ASP A 235 -21.37 17.14 -9.51
CA ASP A 235 -21.54 15.70 -9.72
C ASP A 235 -22.66 15.07 -8.84
N GLN A 236 -22.26 14.31 -7.81
CA GLN A 236 -23.11 13.60 -6.85
C GLN A 236 -23.22 14.29 -5.48
N ASP A 237 -22.48 15.38 -5.26
CA ASP A 237 -22.43 16.06 -3.98
C ASP A 237 -23.27 17.34 -4.00
N HIS A 238 -23.94 17.61 -2.88
CA HIS A 238 -24.68 18.85 -2.67
C HIS A 238 -23.98 19.69 -1.60
N TYR A 239 -23.96 21.00 -1.84
CA TYR A 239 -23.22 21.94 -1.01
C TYR A 239 -24.11 23.14 -0.72
N TYR A 240 -23.88 23.76 0.43
CA TYR A 240 -24.55 25.00 0.79
C TYR A 240 -23.59 25.92 1.54
N LEU A 241 -23.77 27.22 1.35
CA LEU A 241 -22.98 28.25 1.99
C LEU A 241 -23.75 28.89 3.14
N ILE A 242 -23.03 29.26 4.19
CA ILE A 242 -23.51 30.10 5.29
C ILE A 242 -22.62 31.33 5.32
N ASN A 243 -23.22 32.53 5.26
CA ASN A 243 -22.49 33.80 5.26
C ASN A 243 -21.38 33.91 4.20
N GLY A 244 -21.52 33.23 3.05
CA GLY A 244 -20.51 33.27 1.98
C GLY A 244 -19.29 32.37 2.20
N GLU A 245 -19.22 31.63 3.31
CA GLU A 245 -18.18 30.63 3.56
C GLU A 245 -18.72 29.22 3.35
N LEU A 246 -17.92 28.36 2.70
CA LEU A 246 -18.19 26.94 2.64
C LEU A 246 -17.74 26.26 3.95
N LYS A 247 -18.63 26.17 4.93
CA LYS A 247 -18.30 25.52 6.22
C LYS A 247 -18.73 24.07 6.23
N ILE A 248 -17.78 23.20 5.89
CA ILE A 248 -17.93 21.75 6.00
C ILE A 248 -16.62 21.21 6.57
N THR A 249 -16.49 21.23 7.90
CA THR A 249 -15.48 20.41 8.56
C THR A 249 -16.15 19.08 8.91
N ALA A 250 -15.41 17.98 8.79
CA ALA A 250 -15.84 16.62 9.18
C ALA A 250 -16.19 16.49 10.67
N ALA A 251 -16.21 17.59 11.43
CA ALA A 251 -16.44 17.59 12.86
C ALA A 251 -17.77 18.23 13.27
N HIS A 252 -18.25 19.34 12.70
CA HIS A 252 -19.45 20.00 13.28
C HIS A 252 -20.19 20.93 12.32
N PRO A 253 -21.14 20.42 11.54
CA PRO A 253 -22.58 20.65 11.76
C PRO A 253 -23.35 19.32 11.89
N VAL A 254 -24.46 19.30 12.64
CA VAL A 254 -25.24 18.07 12.87
C VAL A 254 -25.88 17.60 11.57
N PHE A 255 -25.31 16.54 11.00
CA PHE A 255 -25.84 15.81 9.88
C PHE A 255 -26.00 14.36 10.27
N THR A 256 -27.13 13.74 9.92
CA THR A 256 -27.36 12.32 10.18
C THR A 256 -27.39 11.56 8.85
N THR A 257 -26.63 10.48 8.76
CA THR A 257 -26.75 9.48 7.67
C THR A 257 -27.84 8.44 7.99
N GLU A 258 -28.40 8.49 9.20
CA GLU A 258 -29.44 7.55 9.63
C GLU A 258 -30.83 8.12 9.33
N GLY A 259 -31.50 7.48 8.38
CA GLY A 259 -32.96 7.44 8.36
C GLY A 259 -33.44 6.70 9.61
N SER A 260 -34.04 7.46 10.53
CA SER A 260 -34.99 7.04 11.56
C SER A 260 -35.38 5.56 11.59
N GLY A 261 -34.91 4.87 12.64
CA GLY A 261 -35.40 3.61 13.17
C GLY A 261 -34.85 3.41 14.58
#